data_AF-A0A7L2TZR2-F1
#
_entry.id   AF-A0A7L2TZR2-F1
#
_cell.length_a   1.000
_cell.length_b   1.000
_cell.length_c   1.000
_cell.angle_alpha   90.00
_cell.angle_beta   90.00
_cell.angle_gamma   90.00
#
_symmetry.space_group_name_H-M   'P 1'
#
loop_
_entity.id
_entity.type
_entity.pdbx_description
1 polymer ?
#
loop_
_entity_poly.entity_id
_entity_poly.type
_entity_poly.pdbx_seq_one_letter_code
_entity_poly.pdbx_strand_id
1 'polypeptide(L)'
;LRVNQDEPMEDYPLKVEGGKEDDSRRFGMGQTTKDQMRTNVINEIISTERDYIKHLKDICEGYIKQCRKRADMFTEEQLKTIFGNIEDIYRCQKKFVKALEKKFNKDHPHLSEVGSCFLEYQTEFQIYSEYCNNHPNACLELSRLTKVNKYVYFFEACRLLQKMIDISLDGFLLTPVQKICKYPLQLAELLKYTNPQHRDFKDVEAALNAMKNVARLINERKRRLENIDKIAQWQSSIEDWEGEDVLVRSSELIYSGELAKISQPQAKSQQRMFFLFDHQL
;
A
#
# COMPACT_ATOMS: atom_id res chain seq x y z
N LEU A 1 2.22 -4.51 -14.02
CA LEU A 1 1.23 -5.62 -14.06
C LEU A 1 -0.10 -5.03 -14.50
N ARG A 2 -0.56 -5.36 -15.71
CA ARG A 2 -1.85 -4.91 -16.24
C ARG A 2 -2.95 -5.69 -15.52
N VAL A 3 -3.89 -4.97 -14.91
CA VAL A 3 -5.05 -5.54 -14.24
C VAL A 3 -6.20 -5.41 -15.23
N ASN A 4 -6.65 -6.53 -15.79
CA ASN A 4 -7.84 -6.55 -16.63
C ASN A 4 -9.07 -6.28 -15.75
N GLN A 5 -9.81 -5.25 -16.16
CA GLN A 5 -11.17 -4.96 -15.70
C GLN A 5 -12.16 -5.75 -16.57
N ASP A 6 -13.32 -6.00 -15.98
CA ASP A 6 -14.60 -6.38 -16.57
C ASP A 6 -14.83 -7.87 -16.93
N GLU A 7 -15.66 -8.52 -16.11
CA GLU A 7 -16.71 -9.42 -16.60
C GLU A 7 -18.03 -9.21 -15.82
N PRO A 8 -19.21 -9.37 -16.46
CA PRO A 8 -20.50 -8.99 -15.91
C PRO A 8 -21.15 -10.11 -15.07
N MET A 9 -22.00 -9.69 -14.14
CA MET A 9 -22.79 -10.55 -13.25
C MET A 9 -23.92 -11.24 -14.03
N GLU A 10 -23.89 -12.57 -14.16
CA GLU A 10 -24.97 -13.36 -14.75
C GLU A 10 -26.11 -13.62 -13.73
N ASP A 11 -27.33 -13.32 -14.19
CA ASP A 11 -28.62 -13.57 -13.54
C ASP A 11 -28.89 -15.08 -13.35
N TYR A 12 -29.32 -15.50 -12.16
CA TYR A 12 -29.84 -16.85 -11.92
C TYR A 12 -31.36 -16.83 -11.70
N PRO A 13 -32.14 -17.71 -12.36
CA PRO A 13 -33.59 -17.71 -12.25
C PRO A 13 -34.07 -18.43 -10.99
N LEU A 14 -35.09 -17.84 -10.35
CA LEU A 14 -35.91 -18.42 -9.30
C LEU A 14 -36.64 -19.67 -9.82
N LYS A 15 -36.40 -20.84 -9.20
CA LYS A 15 -37.33 -21.97 -9.26
C LYS A 15 -37.87 -22.26 -7.86
N VAL A 16 -39.18 -22.06 -7.74
CA VAL A 16 -40.01 -22.52 -6.64
C VAL A 16 -40.42 -23.96 -6.98
N GLU A 17 -40.08 -24.93 -6.13
CA GLU A 17 -40.87 -26.15 -6.00
C GLU A 17 -40.66 -26.80 -4.63
N GLY A 18 -41.77 -27.25 -4.04
CA GLY A 18 -41.88 -27.56 -2.63
C GLY A 18 -41.46 -28.98 -2.25
N GLY A 19 -40.93 -29.09 -1.04
CA GLY A 19 -40.70 -30.33 -0.31
C GLY A 19 -40.31 -29.99 1.13
N LYS A 20 -41.21 -30.21 2.09
CA LYS A 20 -40.95 -30.03 3.52
C LYS A 20 -40.13 -31.21 4.04
N GLU A 21 -38.81 -31.19 3.85
CA GLU A 21 -37.88 -32.10 4.55
C GLU A 21 -36.60 -31.35 4.97
N ASP A 22 -36.43 -31.22 6.30
CA ASP A 22 -35.20 -30.95 7.06
C ASP A 22 -34.18 -29.92 6.52
N ASP A 23 -34.58 -28.65 6.44
CA ASP A 23 -33.74 -27.50 6.04
C ASP A 23 -32.70 -27.10 7.12
N SER A 24 -32.85 -27.61 8.35
CA SER A 24 -31.97 -27.24 9.48
C SER A 24 -30.58 -27.86 9.38
N ARG A 25 -30.45 -29.05 8.78
CA ARG A 25 -29.15 -29.75 8.65
C ARG A 25 -28.28 -29.19 7.52
N ARG A 26 -28.88 -28.69 6.42
CA ARG A 26 -28.14 -28.05 5.32
C ARG A 26 -27.61 -26.67 5.68
N PHE A 27 -28.38 -25.87 6.43
CA PHE A 27 -27.93 -24.58 6.95
C PHE A 27 -26.76 -24.72 7.95
N GLY A 28 -26.79 -25.74 8.82
CA GLY A 28 -25.72 -26.00 9.80
C GLY A 28 -24.37 -26.37 9.20
N MET A 29 -24.35 -27.16 8.12
CA MET A 29 -23.12 -27.59 7.43
C MET A 29 -22.47 -26.48 6.58
N GLY A 30 -23.30 -25.64 5.93
CA GLY A 30 -22.82 -24.49 5.15
C GLY A 30 -22.30 -23.34 6.03
N GLN A 31 -22.95 -23.08 7.17
CA GLN A 31 -22.55 -22.03 8.10
C GLN A 31 -21.24 -22.38 8.82
N THR A 32 -21.09 -23.63 9.28
CA THR A 32 -19.84 -24.11 9.89
C THR A 32 -18.65 -24.05 8.93
N THR A 33 -18.87 -24.30 7.64
CA THR A 33 -17.82 -24.16 6.61
C THR A 33 -17.43 -22.70 6.38
N LYS A 34 -18.40 -21.76 6.33
CA LYS A 34 -18.10 -20.32 6.22
C LYS A 34 -17.42 -19.76 7.46
N ASP A 35 -17.82 -20.19 8.66
CA ASP A 35 -17.19 -19.79 9.92
C ASP A 35 -15.75 -20.32 10.01
N GLN A 36 -15.49 -21.53 9.50
CA GLN A 36 -14.13 -22.05 9.37
C GLN A 36 -13.29 -21.22 8.39
N MET A 37 -13.85 -20.83 7.25
CA MET A 37 -13.14 -19.95 6.30
C MET A 37 -12.84 -18.59 6.91
N ARG A 38 -13.80 -17.95 7.58
CA ARG A 38 -13.58 -16.69 8.31
C ARG A 38 -12.51 -16.85 9.39
N THR A 39 -12.53 -17.96 10.13
CA THR A 39 -11.49 -18.30 11.12
C THR A 39 -10.10 -18.35 10.48
N ASN A 40 -9.98 -18.99 9.31
CA ASN A 40 -8.70 -19.08 8.59
C ASN A 40 -8.19 -17.68 8.20
N VAL A 41 -9.05 -16.82 7.65
CA VAL A 41 -8.69 -15.45 7.26
C VAL A 41 -8.27 -14.62 8.48
N ILE A 42 -8.98 -14.70 9.60
CA ILE A 42 -8.62 -13.98 10.83
C ILE A 42 -7.27 -14.45 11.36
N ASN A 43 -7.04 -15.76 11.41
CA ASN A 43 -5.77 -16.31 11.84
C ASN A 43 -4.62 -15.87 10.94
N GLU A 44 -4.84 -15.84 9.62
CA GLU A 44 -3.86 -15.34 8.66
C GLU A 44 -3.54 -13.86 8.88
N ILE A 45 -4.56 -13.00 9.08
CA ILE A 45 -4.35 -11.58 9.39
C ILE A 45 -3.48 -11.44 10.65
N ILE A 46 -3.85 -12.10 11.75
CA ILE A 46 -3.09 -12.02 13.01
C ILE A 46 -1.67 -12.56 12.87
N SER A 47 -1.50 -13.71 12.20
CA SER A 47 -0.17 -14.31 11.99
C SER A 47 0.72 -13.39 11.14
N THR A 48 0.19 -12.91 10.01
CA THR A 48 0.95 -12.04 9.11
C THR A 48 1.27 -10.68 9.74
N GLU A 49 0.42 -10.14 10.61
CA GLU A 49 0.75 -8.96 11.42
C GLU A 49 1.91 -9.22 12.40
N ARG A 50 1.94 -10.39 13.05
CA ARG A 50 3.00 -10.79 13.99
C ARG A 50 4.34 -10.98 13.29
N ASP A 51 4.33 -11.58 12.11
CA ASP A 51 5.53 -11.74 11.30
C ASP A 51 6.03 -10.39 10.81
N TYR A 52 5.11 -9.52 10.36
CA TYR A 52 5.47 -8.19 9.89
C TYR A 52 6.06 -7.30 11.00
N ILE A 53 5.46 -7.28 12.20
CA ILE A 53 6.02 -6.51 13.32
C ILE A 53 7.38 -7.07 13.78
N LYS A 54 7.60 -8.39 13.66
CA LYS A 54 8.91 -9.00 13.91
C LYS A 54 9.93 -8.50 12.89
N HIS A 55 9.60 -8.49 11.60
CA HIS A 55 10.48 -7.94 10.57
C HIS A 55 10.84 -6.47 10.83
N LEU A 56 9.86 -5.63 11.17
CA LEU A 56 10.11 -4.23 11.52
C LEU A 56 11.03 -4.09 12.74
N LYS A 57 10.84 -4.92 13.76
CA LYS A 57 11.71 -4.96 14.94
C LYS A 57 13.14 -5.32 14.55
N ASP A 58 13.31 -6.36 13.74
CA ASP A 58 14.63 -6.80 13.29
C ASP A 58 15.34 -5.74 12.44
N ILE A 59 14.61 -4.96 11.65
CA ILE A 59 15.16 -3.80 10.95
C ILE A 59 15.65 -2.72 11.92
N CYS A 60 14.81 -2.34 12.89
CA CYS A 60 15.13 -1.28 13.85
C CYS A 60 16.29 -1.67 14.78
N GLU A 61 16.25 -2.87 15.35
CA GLU A 61 17.22 -3.35 16.33
C GLU A 61 18.49 -3.94 15.70
N GLY A 62 18.35 -4.62 14.56
CA GLY A 62 19.43 -5.34 13.88
C GLY A 62 20.23 -4.46 12.92
N TYR A 63 19.57 -3.57 12.17
CA TYR A 63 20.25 -2.68 11.21
C TYR A 63 20.40 -1.27 11.74
N ILE A 64 19.29 -0.54 11.98
CA ILE A 64 19.34 0.91 12.28
C ILE A 64 20.23 1.19 13.51
N LYS A 65 20.02 0.42 14.59
CA LYS A 65 20.83 0.55 15.81
C LYS A 65 22.32 0.30 15.59
N GLN A 66 22.69 -0.61 14.68
CA GLN A 66 24.10 -0.89 14.39
C GLN A 66 24.68 0.17 13.46
N CYS A 67 23.93 0.63 12.45
CA CYS A 67 24.37 1.69 11.55
C CYS A 67 24.65 3.00 12.32
N ARG A 68 23.78 3.37 13.27
CA ARG A 68 23.97 4.55 14.15
C ARG A 68 25.23 4.49 15.02
N LYS A 69 25.70 3.29 15.38
CA LYS A 69 26.97 3.12 16.12
C LYS A 69 28.20 3.29 15.23
N ARG A 70 28.04 3.25 13.91
CA ARG A 70 29.09 3.31 12.90
C ARG A 70 29.03 4.62 12.14
N ALA A 71 29.18 5.73 12.86
CA ALA A 71 29.27 7.08 12.26
C ALA A 71 30.46 7.23 11.29
N ASP A 72 31.46 6.34 11.37
CA ASP A 72 32.55 6.21 10.42
C ASP A 72 32.12 5.60 9.06
N MET A 73 30.97 4.91 9.02
CA MET A 73 30.43 4.26 7.83
C MET A 73 29.19 4.95 7.27
N PHE A 74 28.33 5.49 8.13
CA PHE A 74 27.04 6.04 7.75
C PHE A 74 26.87 7.46 8.30
N THR A 75 26.50 8.39 7.44
CA THR A 75 26.05 9.72 7.86
C THR A 75 24.58 9.67 8.28
N GLU A 76 24.14 10.62 9.10
CA GLU A 76 22.72 10.75 9.48
C GLU A 76 21.80 10.92 8.26
N GLU A 77 22.27 11.63 7.23
CA GLU A 77 21.54 11.79 5.97
C GLU A 77 21.36 10.45 5.25
N GLN A 78 22.41 9.63 5.17
CA GLN A 78 22.32 8.29 4.57
C GLN A 78 21.34 7.40 5.34
N LEU A 79 21.36 7.46 6.69
CA LEU A 79 20.41 6.71 7.51
C LEU A 79 18.98 7.16 7.24
N LYS A 80 18.74 8.46 7.14
CA LYS A 80 17.43 9.02 6.80
C LYS A 80 16.98 8.58 5.41
N THR A 81 17.86 8.58 4.42
CA THR A 81 17.53 8.14 3.05
C THR A 81 17.23 6.64 3.00
N ILE A 82 18.05 5.79 3.64
CA ILE A 82 17.90 4.32 3.59
C ILE A 82 16.66 3.87 4.37
N PHE A 83 16.45 4.37 5.58
CA PHE A 83 15.44 3.85 6.49
C PHE A 83 14.16 4.69 6.54
N GLY A 84 14.20 5.95 6.10
CA GLY A 84 13.05 6.86 6.12
C GLY A 84 12.41 6.94 7.51
N ASN A 85 11.09 6.88 7.55
CA ASN A 85 10.29 6.89 8.77
C ASN A 85 9.90 5.46 9.26
N ILE A 86 10.70 4.42 8.96
CA ILE A 86 10.33 3.03 9.32
C ILE A 86 10.20 2.79 10.83
N GLU A 87 10.93 3.54 11.67
CA GLU A 87 10.77 3.47 13.12
C GLU A 87 9.39 3.98 13.56
N ASP A 88 8.79 4.92 12.82
CA ASP A 88 7.46 5.44 13.07
C ASP A 88 6.40 4.42 12.67
N ILE A 89 6.60 3.76 11.51
CA ILE A 89 5.82 2.60 11.09
C ILE A 89 5.86 1.51 12.16
N TYR A 90 7.04 1.17 12.69
CA TYR A 90 7.16 0.18 13.75
C TYR A 90 6.39 0.55 15.02
N ARG A 91 6.45 1.83 15.45
CA ARG A 91 5.68 2.30 16.61
C ARG A 91 4.18 2.25 16.38
N CYS A 92 3.71 2.65 15.19
CA CYS A 92 2.31 2.54 14.80
C CYS A 92 1.86 1.07 14.78
N GLN A 93 2.61 0.22 14.09
CA GLN A 93 2.34 -1.20 13.94
C GLN A 93 2.25 -1.91 15.30
N LYS A 94 3.11 -1.56 16.26
CA LYS A 94 3.07 -2.11 17.62
C LYS A 94 1.78 -1.80 18.36
N LYS A 95 1.18 -0.63 18.12
CA LYS A 95 -0.13 -0.28 18.70
C LYS A 95 -1.25 -1.02 17.97
N PHE A 96 -1.21 -1.04 16.64
CA PHE A 96 -2.19 -1.73 15.80
C PHE A 96 -2.29 -3.24 16.09
N VAL A 97 -1.16 -3.95 16.17
CA VAL A 97 -1.14 -5.39 16.51
C VAL A 97 -1.73 -5.65 17.88
N LYS A 98 -1.43 -4.81 18.88
CA LYS A 98 -2.04 -4.94 20.22
C LYS A 98 -3.56 -4.74 20.19
N ALA A 99 -4.06 -3.81 19.37
CA ALA A 99 -5.49 -3.61 19.20
C ALA A 99 -6.15 -4.84 18.56
N LEU A 100 -5.55 -5.40 17.51
CA LEU A 100 -6.00 -6.64 16.88
C LEU A 100 -6.01 -7.83 17.83
N GLU A 101 -4.93 -8.05 18.58
CA GLU A 101 -4.83 -9.14 19.55
C GLU A 101 -5.86 -9.02 20.68
N LYS A 102 -6.25 -7.79 21.05
CA LYS A 102 -7.33 -7.54 22.03
C LYS A 102 -8.71 -7.90 21.48
N LYS A 103 -8.94 -7.76 20.17
CA LYS A 103 -10.20 -8.11 19.51
C LYS A 103 -10.27 -9.59 19.09
N PHE A 104 -9.14 -10.29 19.10
CA PHE A 104 -9.06 -11.69 18.74
C PHE A 104 -9.70 -12.60 19.80
N ASN A 105 -10.75 -13.33 19.41
CA ASN A 105 -11.37 -14.33 20.26
C ASN A 105 -10.68 -15.68 20.07
N LYS A 106 -9.99 -16.17 21.11
CA LYS A 106 -9.22 -17.42 21.05
C LYS A 106 -10.10 -18.65 20.98
N ASP A 107 -11.24 -18.65 21.67
CA ASP A 107 -12.15 -19.79 21.75
C ASP A 107 -13.01 -19.90 20.49
N HIS A 108 -13.38 -18.75 19.92
CA HIS A 108 -14.18 -18.65 18.70
C HIS A 108 -13.61 -17.60 17.73
N PRO A 109 -12.53 -17.91 16.98
CA PRO A 109 -11.85 -16.96 16.11
C PRO A 109 -12.76 -16.26 15.09
N HIS A 110 -13.72 -16.98 14.49
CA HIS A 110 -14.70 -16.41 13.56
C HIS A 110 -15.55 -15.28 14.15
N LEU A 111 -15.73 -15.22 15.47
CA LEU A 111 -16.46 -14.15 16.16
C LEU A 111 -15.60 -12.91 16.46
N SER A 112 -14.31 -12.90 16.07
CA SER A 112 -13.46 -11.73 16.30
C SER A 112 -13.96 -10.51 15.51
N GLU A 113 -13.94 -9.34 16.15
CA GLU A 113 -14.43 -8.06 15.61
C GLU A 113 -13.24 -7.15 15.24
N VAL A 114 -12.54 -7.48 14.16
CA VAL A 114 -11.26 -6.85 13.79
C VAL A 114 -11.43 -5.65 12.85
N GLY A 115 -12.59 -5.47 12.21
CA GLY A 115 -12.84 -4.34 11.30
C GLY A 115 -12.66 -2.99 11.99
N SER A 116 -13.16 -2.86 13.22
CA SER A 116 -13.03 -1.66 14.05
C SER A 116 -11.56 -1.23 14.27
N CYS A 117 -10.63 -2.18 14.37
CA CYS A 117 -9.20 -1.87 14.52
C CYS A 117 -8.62 -1.14 13.30
N PHE A 118 -9.04 -1.49 12.08
CA PHE A 118 -8.57 -0.81 10.88
C PHE A 118 -9.12 0.61 10.77
N LEU A 119 -10.37 0.81 11.18
CA LEU A 119 -11.00 2.13 11.20
C LEU A 119 -10.34 3.07 12.21
N GLU A 120 -9.97 2.56 13.38
CA GLU A 120 -9.28 3.33 14.42
C GLU A 120 -7.90 3.82 13.95
N TYR A 121 -7.18 3.03 13.14
CA TYR A 121 -5.81 3.31 12.71
C TYR A 121 -5.67 3.87 11.28
N GLN A 122 -6.79 4.14 10.59
CA GLN A 122 -6.77 4.54 9.18
C GLN A 122 -5.97 5.82 8.89
N THR A 123 -5.97 6.76 9.85
CA THR A 123 -5.26 8.03 9.73
C THR A 123 -3.77 7.85 9.99
N GLU A 124 -3.42 6.99 10.93
CA GLU A 124 -2.05 6.63 11.28
C GLU A 124 -1.37 5.90 10.11
N PHE A 125 -2.11 5.13 9.30
CA PHE A 125 -1.57 4.50 8.11
C PHE A 125 -1.11 5.49 7.02
N GLN A 126 -1.44 6.79 7.12
CA GLN A 126 -0.95 7.80 6.19
C GLN A 126 0.59 7.96 6.22
N ILE A 127 1.26 7.57 7.31
CA ILE A 127 2.73 7.58 7.41
C ILE A 127 3.41 6.67 6.36
N TYR A 128 2.70 5.66 5.85
CA TYR A 128 3.19 4.81 4.77
C TYR A 128 3.36 5.58 3.46
N SER A 129 2.67 6.70 3.28
CA SER A 129 2.85 7.55 2.11
C SER A 129 4.27 8.12 2.03
N GLU A 130 4.78 8.66 3.14
CA GLU A 130 6.15 9.15 3.22
C GLU A 130 7.15 8.03 2.95
N TYR A 131 6.94 6.85 3.55
CA TYR A 131 7.80 5.70 3.35
C TYR A 131 7.85 5.25 1.88
N CYS A 132 6.68 5.08 1.26
CA CYS A 132 6.57 4.65 -0.14
C CYS A 132 7.17 5.67 -1.12
N ASN A 133 7.08 6.97 -0.82
CA ASN A 133 7.69 8.02 -1.64
C ASN A 133 9.22 8.04 -1.51
N ASN A 134 9.76 7.72 -0.33
CA ASN A 134 11.21 7.66 -0.11
C ASN A 134 11.84 6.34 -0.57
N HIS A 135 11.06 5.25 -0.64
CA HIS A 135 11.58 3.91 -0.94
C HIS A 135 12.45 3.82 -2.22
N PRO A 136 12.14 4.50 -3.34
CA PRO A 136 13.04 4.53 -4.51
C PRO A 136 14.44 5.09 -4.18
N ASN A 137 14.52 6.15 -3.37
CA ASN A 137 15.80 6.74 -2.95
C ASN A 137 16.59 5.79 -2.05
N ALA A 138 15.91 5.08 -1.14
CA ALA A 138 16.52 4.04 -0.33
C ALA A 138 17.13 2.93 -1.19
N CYS A 139 16.43 2.48 -2.24
CA CYS A 139 16.94 1.47 -3.17
C CYS A 139 18.19 1.95 -3.93
N LEU A 140 18.20 3.21 -4.37
CA LEU A 140 19.35 3.82 -5.05
C LEU A 140 20.57 3.91 -4.12
N GLU A 141 20.39 4.39 -2.89
CA GLU A 141 21.48 4.52 -1.93
C GLU A 141 22.01 3.14 -1.50
N LEU A 142 21.14 2.16 -1.25
CA LEU A 142 21.57 0.78 -0.97
C LEU A 142 22.34 0.17 -2.14
N SER A 143 21.87 0.36 -3.37
CA SER A 143 22.56 -0.12 -4.58
C SER A 143 23.94 0.53 -4.76
N ARG A 144 24.12 1.77 -4.28
CA ARG A 144 25.41 2.46 -4.27
C ARG A 144 26.33 1.89 -3.20
N LEU A 145 25.81 1.66 -1.98
CA LEU A 145 26.58 1.13 -0.85
C LEU A 145 27.02 -0.32 -1.07
N THR A 146 26.17 -1.17 -1.66
CA THR A 146 26.45 -2.59 -1.90
C THR A 146 27.53 -2.82 -2.96
N LYS A 147 27.94 -1.79 -3.71
CA LYS A 147 29.13 -1.84 -4.60
C LYS A 147 30.45 -1.84 -3.82
N VAL A 148 30.43 -1.53 -2.53
CA VAL A 148 31.63 -1.45 -1.70
C VAL A 148 31.59 -2.54 -0.63
N ASN A 149 32.54 -3.47 -0.70
CA ASN A 149 32.58 -4.70 0.12
C ASN A 149 32.39 -4.47 1.63
N LYS A 150 32.90 -3.35 2.18
CA LYS A 150 32.75 -3.05 3.62
C LYS A 150 31.27 -2.96 4.06
N TYR A 151 30.39 -2.43 3.22
CA TYR A 151 28.95 -2.34 3.53
C TYR A 151 28.25 -3.68 3.35
N VAL A 152 28.66 -4.46 2.34
CA VAL A 152 28.14 -5.82 2.12
C VAL A 152 28.41 -6.70 3.34
N TYR A 153 29.66 -6.74 3.81
CA TYR A 153 30.02 -7.49 5.01
C TYR A 153 29.34 -6.96 6.27
N PHE A 154 29.18 -5.64 6.39
CA PHE A 154 28.49 -5.04 7.52
C PHE A 154 27.01 -5.44 7.58
N PHE A 155 26.28 -5.34 6.46
CA PHE A 155 24.87 -5.72 6.42
C PHE A 155 24.68 -7.22 6.64
N GLU A 156 25.57 -8.06 6.08
CA GLU A 156 25.51 -9.50 6.32
C GLU A 156 25.80 -9.85 7.80
N ALA A 157 26.76 -9.18 8.43
CA ALA A 157 27.01 -9.34 9.86
C ALA A 157 25.79 -8.92 10.70
N CYS A 158 25.12 -7.82 10.36
CA CYS A 158 23.88 -7.41 11.03
C CYS A 158 22.79 -8.48 10.88
N ARG A 159 22.63 -9.05 9.67
CA ARG A 159 21.68 -10.12 9.37
C ARG A 159 21.89 -11.37 10.22
N LEU A 160 23.13 -11.85 10.27
CA LEU A 160 23.51 -13.05 11.02
C LEU A 160 23.38 -12.84 12.53
N LEU A 161 23.79 -11.69 13.06
CA LEU A 161 23.68 -11.38 14.50
C LEU A 161 22.23 -11.35 14.99
N GLN A 162 21.33 -10.81 14.17
CA GLN A 162 19.90 -10.76 14.48
C GLN A 162 19.18 -12.09 14.14
N LYS A 163 19.88 -13.08 13.57
CA LYS A 163 19.34 -14.38 13.14
C LYS A 163 18.14 -14.21 12.20
N MET A 164 18.23 -13.24 11.30
CA MET A 164 17.21 -12.99 10.28
C MET A 164 17.24 -14.08 9.20
N ILE A 165 16.09 -14.31 8.58
CA ILE A 165 15.97 -15.15 7.39
C ILE A 165 16.88 -14.63 6.26
N ASP A 166 17.18 -15.48 5.28
CA ASP A 166 18.08 -15.16 4.16
C ASP A 166 17.39 -14.28 3.12
N ILE A 167 17.06 -13.07 3.55
CA ILE A 167 16.53 -11.98 2.75
C ILE A 167 17.46 -10.79 2.95
N SER A 168 17.79 -10.14 1.83
CA SER A 168 18.62 -8.94 1.82
C SER A 168 17.91 -7.75 2.46
N LEU A 169 18.68 -6.73 2.86
CA LEU A 169 18.13 -5.54 3.51
C LEU A 169 17.09 -4.82 2.62
N ASP A 170 17.31 -4.72 1.32
CA ASP A 170 16.36 -4.17 0.35
C ASP A 170 15.03 -4.95 0.34
N GLY A 171 15.09 -6.28 0.43
CA GLY A 171 13.90 -7.13 0.55
C GLY A 171 13.11 -6.85 1.83
N PHE A 172 13.80 -6.65 2.97
CA PHE A 172 13.16 -6.25 4.23
C PHE A 172 12.52 -4.86 4.14
N LEU A 173 13.19 -3.89 3.52
CA LEU A 173 12.67 -2.53 3.34
C LEU A 173 11.52 -2.45 2.32
N LEU A 174 11.32 -3.47 1.49
CA LEU A 174 10.15 -3.55 0.61
C LEU A 174 8.88 -3.98 1.37
N THR A 175 9.02 -4.62 2.54
CA THR A 175 7.88 -5.20 3.27
C THR A 175 6.79 -4.19 3.67
N PRO A 176 7.07 -2.93 4.08
CA PRO A 176 6.01 -1.97 4.40
C PRO A 176 5.20 -1.55 3.15
N VAL A 177 5.87 -1.41 2.00
CA VAL A 177 5.23 -1.10 0.71
C VAL A 177 4.29 -2.23 0.31
N GLN A 178 4.71 -3.48 0.49
CA GLN A 178 3.86 -4.64 0.23
C GLN A 178 2.69 -4.72 1.23
N LYS A 179 2.95 -4.44 2.51
CA LYS A 179 1.96 -4.63 3.57
C LYS A 179 0.75 -3.72 3.39
N ILE A 180 0.98 -2.44 3.10
CA ILE A 180 -0.12 -1.48 2.92
C ILE A 180 -1.03 -1.84 1.73
N CYS A 181 -0.47 -2.47 0.69
CA CYS A 181 -1.22 -2.96 -0.47
C CYS A 181 -1.97 -4.28 -0.20
N LYS A 182 -1.58 -5.06 0.82
CA LYS A 182 -2.23 -6.33 1.17
C LYS A 182 -3.51 -6.14 2.00
N TYR A 183 -3.61 -5.08 2.78
CA TYR A 183 -4.77 -4.87 3.67
C TYR A 183 -6.12 -4.87 2.93
N PRO A 184 -6.31 -4.20 1.78
CA PRO A 184 -7.56 -4.29 1.04
C PRO A 184 -7.91 -5.72 0.59
N LEU A 185 -6.90 -6.52 0.24
CA LEU A 185 -7.10 -7.91 -0.22
C LEU A 185 -7.54 -8.79 0.96
N GLN A 186 -6.87 -8.66 2.10
CA GLN A 186 -7.19 -9.41 3.32
C GLN A 186 -8.59 -9.06 3.84
N LEU A 187 -8.96 -7.77 3.82
CA LEU A 187 -10.29 -7.31 4.24
C LEU A 187 -11.40 -7.72 3.26
N ALA A 188 -11.12 -7.77 1.95
CA ALA A 188 -12.07 -8.27 0.97
C ALA A 188 -12.35 -9.76 1.16
N GLU A 189 -11.32 -10.58 1.38
CA GLU A 189 -11.48 -12.00 1.66
C GLU A 189 -12.19 -12.22 3.01
N LEU A 190 -11.91 -11.38 4.01
CA LEU A 190 -12.62 -11.41 5.29
C LEU A 190 -14.12 -11.12 5.08
N LEU A 191 -14.46 -10.06 4.35
CA LEU A 191 -15.84 -9.66 4.08
C LEU A 191 -16.63 -10.76 3.36
N LYS A 192 -16.01 -11.42 2.37
CA LYS A 192 -16.60 -12.53 1.61
C LYS A 192 -17.11 -13.68 2.51
N TYR A 193 -16.44 -13.94 3.63
CA TYR A 193 -16.85 -14.96 4.60
C TYR A 193 -17.52 -14.39 5.85
N THR A 194 -17.91 -13.12 5.83
CA THR A 194 -18.64 -12.48 6.93
C THR A 194 -20.12 -12.43 6.62
N ASN A 195 -20.95 -13.05 7.45
CA ASN A 195 -22.41 -12.98 7.31
C ASN A 195 -22.88 -11.51 7.50
N PRO A 196 -23.80 -10.96 6.68
CA PRO A 196 -24.39 -9.63 6.87
C PRO A 196 -25.00 -9.37 8.25
N GLN A 197 -25.42 -10.40 8.99
CA GLN A 197 -25.89 -10.30 10.38
C GLN A 197 -24.77 -10.35 11.42
N HIS A 198 -23.52 -10.63 11.02
CA HIS A 198 -22.37 -10.65 11.91
C HIS A 198 -22.06 -9.24 12.42
N ARG A 199 -21.71 -9.12 13.70
CA ARG A 199 -21.47 -7.82 14.37
C ARG A 199 -20.38 -6.98 13.71
N ASP A 200 -19.36 -7.65 13.18
CA ASP A 200 -18.21 -7.03 12.49
C ASP A 200 -18.48 -6.67 11.01
N PHE A 201 -19.63 -7.05 10.42
CA PHE A 201 -19.83 -6.94 8.95
C PHE A 201 -19.67 -5.51 8.44
N LYS A 202 -20.37 -4.54 9.06
CA LYS A 202 -20.32 -3.13 8.66
C LYS A 202 -18.93 -2.52 8.87
N ASP A 203 -18.26 -2.90 9.95
CA ASP A 203 -16.93 -2.40 10.25
C ASP A 203 -15.89 -2.96 9.27
N VAL A 204 -15.99 -4.23 8.87
CA VAL A 204 -15.11 -4.84 7.84
C VAL A 204 -15.34 -4.18 6.47
N GLU A 205 -16.60 -3.93 6.10
CA GLU A 205 -16.93 -3.22 4.85
C GLU A 205 -16.37 -1.79 4.84
N ALA A 206 -16.58 -1.04 5.93
CA ALA A 206 -16.03 0.30 6.07
C ALA A 206 -14.48 0.29 6.08
N ALA A 207 -13.87 -0.66 6.79
CA ALA A 207 -12.42 -0.84 6.83
C ALA A 207 -11.86 -1.15 5.44
N LEU A 208 -12.51 -2.00 4.66
CA LEU A 208 -12.10 -2.30 3.29
C LEU A 208 -12.05 -1.03 2.44
N ASN A 209 -13.10 -0.20 2.51
CA ASN A 209 -13.16 1.05 1.79
C ASN A 209 -12.10 2.06 2.28
N ALA A 210 -11.89 2.16 3.58
CA ALA A 210 -10.85 2.99 4.18
C ALA A 210 -9.45 2.58 3.68
N MET A 211 -9.12 1.29 3.73
CA MET A 211 -7.81 0.80 3.31
C MET A 211 -7.60 0.87 1.78
N LYS A 212 -8.66 0.70 0.98
CA LYS A 212 -8.62 1.02 -0.47
C LYS A 212 -8.27 2.48 -0.69
N ASN A 213 -8.88 3.39 0.07
CA ASN A 213 -8.59 4.82 -0.01
C ASN A 213 -7.15 5.14 0.40
N VAL A 214 -6.64 4.57 1.50
CA VAL A 214 -5.24 4.72 1.92
C VAL A 214 -4.29 4.27 0.81
N ALA A 215 -4.46 3.05 0.28
CA ALA A 215 -3.62 2.54 -0.80
C ALA A 215 -3.68 3.42 -2.06
N ARG A 216 -4.87 3.89 -2.43
CA ARG A 216 -5.06 4.81 -3.56
C ARG A 216 -4.34 6.13 -3.34
N LEU A 217 -4.45 6.75 -2.17
CA LEU A 217 -3.80 8.02 -1.85
C LEU A 217 -2.28 7.92 -1.87
N ILE A 218 -1.72 6.81 -1.37
CA ILE A 218 -0.29 6.53 -1.43
C ILE A 218 0.18 6.42 -2.89
N ASN A 219 -0.54 5.64 -3.70
CA ASN A 219 -0.22 5.47 -5.11
C ASN A 219 -0.34 6.79 -5.90
N GLU A 220 -1.38 7.57 -5.60
CA GLU A 220 -1.62 8.86 -6.23
C GLU A 220 -0.54 9.87 -5.88
N ARG A 221 -0.13 9.94 -4.62
CA ARG A 221 0.94 10.84 -4.20
C ARG A 221 2.28 10.48 -4.84
N LYS A 222 2.57 9.19 -4.99
CA LYS A 222 3.74 8.72 -5.74
C LYS A 222 3.65 9.13 -7.22
N ARG A 223 2.51 8.91 -7.87
CA ARG A 223 2.25 9.31 -9.27
C ARG A 223 2.47 10.81 -9.48
N ARG A 224 1.98 11.65 -8.57
CA ARG A 224 2.17 13.11 -8.64
C ARG A 224 3.64 13.52 -8.53
N LEU A 225 4.42 12.92 -7.62
CA LEU A 225 5.85 13.20 -7.52
C LEU A 225 6.60 12.80 -8.79
N GLU A 226 6.30 11.63 -9.36
CA GLU A 226 6.89 11.20 -10.63
C GLU A 226 6.48 12.08 -11.81
N ASN A 227 5.25 12.63 -11.79
CA ASN A 227 4.78 13.56 -12.82
C ASN A 227 5.49 14.91 -12.74
N ILE A 228 5.80 15.41 -11.54
CA ILE A 228 6.55 16.67 -11.38
C ILE A 228 7.90 16.58 -12.11
N ASP A 229 8.66 15.50 -11.90
CA ASP A 229 9.95 15.30 -12.58
C ASP A 229 9.81 15.24 -14.10
N LYS A 230 8.76 14.56 -14.59
CA LYS A 230 8.47 14.47 -16.02
C LYS A 230 8.08 15.81 -16.63
N ILE A 231 7.29 16.62 -15.92
CA ILE A 231 6.88 17.95 -16.39
C ILE A 231 8.10 18.87 -16.47
N ALA A 232 8.98 18.85 -15.46
CA ALA A 232 10.23 19.62 -15.51
C ALA A 232 11.11 19.22 -16.70
N GLN A 233 11.30 17.91 -16.91
CA GLN A 233 12.08 17.39 -18.04
C GLN A 233 11.43 17.74 -19.38
N TRP A 234 10.11 17.57 -19.49
CA TRP A 234 9.35 17.91 -20.70
C TRP A 234 9.49 19.40 -21.02
N GLN A 235 9.28 20.30 -20.05
CA GLN A 235 9.39 21.74 -20.26
C GLN A 235 10.80 22.12 -20.71
N SER A 236 11.84 21.52 -20.11
CA SER A 236 13.23 21.75 -20.51
C SER A 236 13.56 21.30 -21.94
N SER A 237 12.72 20.45 -22.53
CA SER A 237 12.86 19.98 -23.92
C SER A 237 12.10 20.83 -24.94
N ILE A 238 11.29 21.80 -24.50
CA ILE A 238 10.55 22.70 -25.38
C ILE A 238 11.47 23.83 -25.84
N GLU A 239 11.62 23.98 -27.15
CA GLU A 239 12.34 25.10 -27.76
C GLU A 239 11.55 26.41 -27.58
N ASP A 240 12.28 27.50 -27.37
CA ASP A 240 11.72 28.86 -27.24
C ASP A 240 10.60 28.98 -26.19
N TRP A 241 10.78 28.34 -25.02
CA TRP A 241 9.82 28.44 -23.91
C TRP A 241 9.65 29.89 -23.43
N GLU A 242 8.40 30.36 -23.41
CA GLU A 242 8.03 31.68 -22.90
C GLU A 242 7.11 31.55 -21.67
N GLY A 243 7.34 32.40 -20.67
CA GLY A 243 6.52 32.46 -19.46
C GLY A 243 7.14 31.73 -18.25
N GLU A 244 6.31 31.50 -17.23
CA GLU A 244 6.71 30.82 -16.00
C GLU A 244 6.79 29.29 -16.18
N ASP A 245 7.48 28.61 -15.27
CA ASP A 245 7.49 27.15 -15.24
C ASP A 245 6.08 26.59 -15.00
N VAL A 246 5.73 25.52 -15.69
CA VAL A 246 4.44 24.82 -15.52
C VAL A 246 4.23 24.39 -14.08
N LEU A 247 5.32 24.00 -13.40
CA LEU A 247 5.32 23.57 -12.01
C LEU A 247 4.95 24.67 -11.00
N VAL A 248 4.94 25.95 -11.39
CA VAL A 248 4.48 27.04 -10.51
C VAL A 248 2.99 26.88 -10.20
N ARG A 249 2.21 26.38 -11.17
CA ARG A 249 0.76 26.31 -11.06
C ARG A 249 0.19 24.91 -11.21
N SER A 250 0.93 23.98 -11.80
CA SER A 250 0.43 22.66 -12.19
C SER A 250 1.34 21.54 -11.69
N SER A 251 0.76 20.38 -11.40
CA SER A 251 1.48 19.20 -10.90
C SER A 251 1.14 17.91 -11.66
N GLU A 252 0.18 17.98 -12.58
CA GLU A 252 -0.31 16.83 -13.32
C GLU A 252 -0.59 17.18 -14.78
N LEU A 253 0.00 16.42 -15.72
CA LEU A 253 -0.44 16.39 -17.11
C LEU A 253 -1.66 15.47 -17.21
N ILE A 254 -2.83 16.05 -17.53
CA ILE A 254 -4.10 15.34 -17.66
C ILE A 254 -4.19 14.67 -19.03
N TYR A 255 -3.83 15.39 -20.09
CA TYR A 255 -3.94 14.90 -21.47
C TYR A 255 -3.03 15.66 -22.43
N SER A 256 -2.65 15.01 -23.54
CA SER A 256 -1.95 15.68 -24.64
C SER A 256 -2.41 15.13 -25.99
N GLY A 257 -2.52 16.00 -26.99
CA GLY A 257 -2.92 15.57 -28.34
C GLY A 257 -2.84 16.68 -29.40
N GLU A 258 -2.88 16.27 -30.67
CA GLU A 258 -2.94 17.18 -31.81
C GLU A 258 -4.35 17.74 -31.96
N LEU A 259 -4.46 19.06 -32.00
CA LEU A 259 -5.72 19.75 -32.28
C LEU A 259 -5.50 20.89 -33.27
N ALA A 260 -6.56 21.19 -34.00
CA ALA A 260 -6.59 22.30 -34.93
C ALA A 260 -7.04 23.58 -34.20
N LYS A 261 -6.13 24.54 -34.04
CA LYS A 261 -6.41 25.85 -33.41
C LYS A 261 -6.89 26.84 -34.46
N ILE A 262 -8.02 27.50 -34.18
CA ILE A 262 -8.53 28.63 -34.96
C ILE A 262 -8.58 29.86 -34.05
N SER A 263 -7.65 30.79 -34.23
CA SER A 263 -7.48 31.95 -33.33
C SER A 263 -8.53 33.05 -33.54
N GLN A 264 -9.06 33.17 -34.76
CA GLN A 264 -10.11 34.13 -35.12
C GLN A 264 -11.03 33.51 -36.18
N PRO A 265 -12.30 33.92 -36.29
CA PRO A 265 -13.28 33.29 -37.19
C PRO A 265 -12.88 33.22 -38.67
N GLN A 266 -11.98 34.10 -39.13
CA GLN A 266 -11.49 34.16 -40.51
C GLN A 266 -10.03 33.69 -40.67
N ALA A 267 -9.39 33.23 -39.58
CA ALA A 267 -8.01 32.79 -39.61
C ALA A 267 -7.88 31.36 -40.15
N LYS A 268 -6.75 31.07 -40.81
CA LYS A 268 -6.40 29.70 -41.21
C LYS A 268 -6.19 28.82 -39.98
N SER A 269 -6.69 27.58 -40.07
CA SER A 269 -6.49 26.56 -39.05
C SER A 269 -5.00 26.21 -38.89
N GLN A 270 -4.55 26.08 -37.64
CA GLN A 270 -3.18 25.73 -37.29
C GLN A 270 -3.18 24.41 -36.52
N GLN A 271 -2.51 23.38 -37.06
CA GLN A 271 -2.30 22.14 -36.32
C GLN A 271 -1.23 22.36 -35.24
N ARG A 272 -1.57 22.02 -33.99
CA ARG A 272 -0.69 22.20 -32.83
C ARG A 272 -0.84 21.01 -31.88
N MET A 273 0.24 20.65 -31.19
CA MET A 273 0.17 19.80 -30.01
C MET A 273 -0.26 20.63 -28.81
N PHE A 274 -1.27 20.14 -28.09
CA PHE A 274 -1.77 20.73 -26.85
C PHE A 274 -1.46 19.83 -25.66
N PHE A 275 -1.22 20.44 -24.51
CA PHE A 275 -0.88 19.75 -23.26
C PHE A 275 -1.75 20.30 -22.13
N LEU A 276 -2.78 19.56 -21.75
CA LEU A 276 -3.71 19.94 -20.68
C LEU A 276 -3.15 19.52 -19.32
N PHE A 277 -2.93 20.49 -18.44
CA PHE A 277 -2.53 20.30 -17.05
C PHE A 277 -3.68 20.64 -16.08
N ASP A 278 -3.52 20.32 -14.79
CA ASP A 278 -4.51 20.55 -13.72
C ASP A 278 -4.93 22.01 -13.52
N HIS A 279 -4.19 22.98 -14.09
CA HIS A 279 -4.52 24.40 -14.00
C HIS A 279 -4.27 25.24 -15.27
N GLN A 280 -3.79 24.63 -16.36
CA GLN A 280 -3.43 25.34 -17.61
C GLN A 280 -3.46 24.41 -18.85
N LEU A 281 -3.46 24.99 -20.05
CA LEU A 281 -3.44 24.32 -21.35
C LEU A 281 -2.30 24.85 -22.22
#